data_AF-A0A2A5DLM3-F1
#
_entry.id   AF-A0A2A5DLM3-F1
#
_cell.length_a   1.000
_cell.length_b   1.000
_cell.length_c   1.000
_cell.angle_alpha   90.00
_cell.angle_beta   90.00
_cell.angle_gamma   90.00
#
_symmetry.space_group_name_H-M   'P 1'
#
loop_
_entity.id
_entity.type
_entity.pdbx_description
1 polymer ?
#
loop_
_entity_poly.entity_id
_entity_poly.type
_entity_poly.pdbx_seq_one_letter_code
_entity_poly.pdbx_strand_id
1 'polypeptide(L)'
;MRFLARLFAFTFAISAAFFAAANPGDLTVQLWPLPYVVTLPIYAAVLGAAILGFFAGALAVWPSLRRSRREVRREAKAITVLEEETARLGGHLETAPASRSFFRRRLFGRKGP
;
A
#
# COMPACT_ATOMS: atom_id res chain seq x y z
N MET A 1 3.67 -3.81 3.75
CA MET A 1 3.56 -3.09 5.05
C MET A 1 2.26 -3.34 5.82
N ARG A 2 1.11 -3.43 5.16
CA ARG A 2 -0.22 -3.56 5.83
C ARG A 2 -0.43 -4.89 6.58
N PHE A 3 0.31 -5.93 6.21
CA PHE A 3 0.28 -7.23 6.86
C PHE A 3 1.02 -7.21 8.20
N LEU A 4 2.20 -6.58 8.27
CA LEU A 4 2.95 -6.35 9.51
C LEU A 4 2.13 -5.55 10.53
N ALA A 5 1.47 -4.48 10.10
CA ALA A 5 0.61 -3.70 10.97
C ALA A 5 -0.55 -4.53 11.55
N ARG A 6 -1.13 -5.44 10.75
CA ARG A 6 -2.20 -6.35 11.20
C ARG A 6 -1.67 -7.40 12.19
N LEU A 7 -0.49 -7.95 11.92
CA LEU A 7 0.15 -8.91 12.81
C LEU A 7 0.49 -8.25 14.15
N PHE A 8 1.04 -7.04 14.12
CA PHE A 8 1.36 -6.27 15.33
C PHE A 8 0.10 -5.91 16.12
N ALA A 9 -0.97 -5.48 15.45
CA ALA A 9 -2.26 -5.22 16.07
C ALA A 9 -2.85 -6.48 16.70
N PHE A 10 -2.74 -7.63 16.04
CA PHE A 10 -3.22 -8.91 16.56
C PHE A 10 -2.44 -9.34 17.81
N THR A 11 -1.10 -9.28 17.76
CA THR A 11 -0.24 -9.55 18.91
C THR A 11 -0.57 -8.62 20.07
N PHE A 12 -0.70 -7.32 19.82
CA PHE A 12 -1.06 -6.34 20.82
C PHE A 12 -2.43 -6.64 21.46
N ALA A 13 -3.44 -6.98 20.65
CA ALA A 13 -4.78 -7.31 21.12
C ALA A 13 -4.76 -8.56 22.03
N ILE A 14 -4.01 -9.60 21.66
CA ILE A 14 -3.84 -10.79 22.49
C ILE A 14 -3.16 -10.41 23.81
N SER A 15 -2.04 -9.71 23.79
CA SER A 15 -1.33 -9.29 25.01
C SER A 15 -2.23 -8.46 25.92
N ALA A 16 -3.02 -7.56 25.35
CA ALA A 16 -3.96 -6.74 26.09
C ALA A 16 -5.08 -7.58 26.74
N ALA A 17 -5.63 -8.56 26.03
CA ALA A 17 -6.63 -9.47 26.56
C ALA A 17 -6.07 -10.35 27.70
N PHE A 18 -4.85 -10.88 27.55
CA PHE A 18 -4.17 -11.62 28.61
C PHE A 18 -3.91 -10.75 29.84
N PHE A 19 -3.44 -9.51 29.65
CA PHE A 19 -3.23 -8.56 30.73
C PHE A 19 -4.53 -8.28 31.50
N ALA A 20 -5.63 -8.06 30.77
CA ALA A 20 -6.95 -7.84 31.36
C ALA A 20 -7.49 -9.06 32.11
N ALA A 21 -7.30 -10.26 31.58
CA ALA A 21 -7.75 -11.50 32.22
C ALA A 21 -6.92 -11.85 33.46
N ALA A 22 -5.61 -11.58 33.43
CA ALA A 22 -4.69 -11.85 34.53
C ALA A 22 -4.79 -10.81 35.66
N ASN A 23 -5.27 -9.60 35.37
CA ASN A 23 -5.37 -8.50 36.33
C ASN A 23 -6.82 -8.01 36.43
N PRO A 24 -7.72 -8.79 37.07
CA PRO A 24 -9.04 -8.29 37.44
C PRO A 24 -8.89 -7.31 38.61
N GLY A 25 -8.76 -6.03 38.27
CA GLY A 25 -8.69 -4.94 39.25
C GLY A 25 -9.36 -3.70 38.72
N ASP A 26 -9.54 -2.72 39.59
CA ASP A 26 -10.12 -1.43 39.24
C ASP A 26 -9.02 -0.47 38.79
N LEU A 27 -9.21 0.13 37.62
CA LEU A 27 -8.35 1.16 37.06
C LEU A 27 -9.05 2.51 37.21
N THR A 28 -8.39 3.43 37.91
CA THR A 28 -8.83 4.83 37.99
C THR A 28 -8.13 5.64 36.91
N VAL A 29 -8.91 6.19 35.98
CA VAL A 29 -8.41 7.00 34.86
C VAL A 29 -8.84 8.44 35.06
N GLN A 30 -7.86 9.35 35.08
CA GLN A 30 -8.11 10.79 35.05
C GLN A 30 -8.04 11.28 33.61
N LEU A 31 -9.13 11.83 33.10
CA LEU A 31 -9.30 12.20 31.70
C LEU A 31 -8.72 13.59 31.41
N TRP A 32 -7.40 13.77 31.44
CA TRP A 32 -6.80 15.08 31.11
C TRP A 32 -7.11 15.52 29.66
N PRO A 33 -7.48 16.79 29.39
CA PRO A 33 -7.57 17.96 30.29
C PRO A 33 -8.92 18.13 31.00
N LEU A 34 -9.87 17.21 30.83
CA LEU A 34 -11.16 17.26 31.50
C LEU A 34 -11.01 16.88 33.00
N PRO A 35 -11.71 17.56 33.92
CA PRO A 35 -11.65 17.28 35.35
C PRO A 35 -12.53 16.07 35.74
N TYR A 36 -12.56 15.02 34.93
CA TYR A 36 -13.31 13.79 35.22
C TYR A 36 -12.37 12.67 35.63
N VAL A 37 -12.78 11.94 36.67
CA VAL A 37 -12.13 10.73 37.15
C VAL A 37 -13.13 9.59 36.99
N VAL A 38 -12.72 8.56 36.25
CA VAL A 38 -13.56 7.38 36.02
C VAL A 38 -12.83 6.17 36.56
N THR A 39 -13.47 5.46 37.48
CA THR A 39 -13.00 4.17 37.95
C THR A 39 -13.76 3.10 37.18
N LEU A 40 -13.00 2.25 36.48
CA LEU A 40 -13.56 1.16 35.69
C LEU A 40 -12.66 -0.07 35.79
N PRO A 41 -13.21 -1.29 35.67
CA PRO A 41 -12.39 -2.48 35.66
C PRO A 41 -11.35 -2.45 34.54
N ILE A 42 -10.15 -2.99 34.79
CA ILE A 42 -9.04 -3.04 33.82
C ILE A 42 -9.49 -3.64 32.48
N TYR A 43 -10.31 -4.70 32.52
CA TYR A 43 -10.82 -5.30 31.29
C TYR A 43 -11.65 -4.32 30.46
N ALA A 44 -12.48 -3.48 31.10
CA ALA A 44 -13.32 -2.50 30.41
C ALA A 44 -12.46 -1.39 29.78
N ALA A 45 -11.40 -0.97 30.47
CA ALA A 45 -10.47 0.05 29.99
C ALA A 45 -9.74 -0.42 28.73
N VAL A 46 -9.19 -1.63 28.83
CA VAL A 46 -8.42 -2.27 27.75
C VAL A 46 -9.31 -2.54 26.54
N LEU A 47 -10.50 -3.09 26.74
CA LEU A 47 -11.43 -3.37 25.67
C LEU A 47 -11.89 -2.07 24.98
N GLY A 48 -12.21 -1.04 25.75
CA GLY A 48 -12.57 0.28 25.23
C GLY A 48 -11.46 0.90 24.39
N ALA A 49 -10.22 0.90 24.89
CA ALA A 49 -9.06 1.39 24.14
C ALA A 49 -8.80 0.60 22.85
N ALA A 50 -8.93 -0.74 22.90
CA ALA A 50 -8.77 -1.60 21.74
C ALA A 50 -9.83 -1.32 20.66
N ILE A 51 -11.10 -1.14 21.06
CA ILE A 51 -12.20 -0.79 20.16
C ILE A 51 -11.93 0.58 19.50
N LEU A 52 -11.58 1.59 20.29
CA LEU A 52 -11.25 2.92 19.77
C LEU A 52 -10.08 2.88 18.78
N GLY A 53 -9.01 2.15 19.13
CA GLY A 53 -7.85 1.94 18.27
C GLY A 53 -8.21 1.21 16.97
N PHE A 54 -9.08 0.21 17.04
CA PHE A 54 -9.57 -0.52 15.86
C PHE A 54 -10.33 0.39 14.90
N PHE A 55 -11.28 1.18 15.41
CA PHE A 55 -12.03 2.13 14.59
C PHE A 55 -11.13 3.22 14.01
N ALA A 56 -10.24 3.79 14.81
CA ALA A 56 -9.26 4.79 14.34
C ALA A 56 -8.36 4.20 13.24
N GLY A 57 -7.88 2.97 13.41
CA GLY A 57 -7.11 2.25 12.40
C GLY A 57 -7.91 1.98 11.13
N ALA A 58 -9.16 1.53 11.26
CA ALA A 58 -10.05 1.28 10.13
C ALA A 58 -10.30 2.57 9.33
N LEU A 59 -10.57 3.69 10.02
CA LEU A 59 -10.75 5.01 9.40
C LEU A 59 -9.46 5.50 8.73
N ALA A 60 -8.30 5.32 9.35
CA ALA A 60 -7.01 5.68 8.78
C ALA A 60 -6.68 4.88 7.51
N VAL A 61 -7.11 3.62 7.45
CA VAL A 61 -6.89 2.73 6.29
C VAL A 61 -7.91 2.98 5.17
N TRP A 62 -9.12 3.43 5.50
CA TRP A 62 -10.21 3.68 4.55
C TRP A 62 -9.83 4.51 3.30
N PRO A 63 -9.08 5.64 3.40
CA PRO A 63 -8.73 6.45 2.23
C PRO A 63 -7.78 5.73 1.26
N SER A 64 -6.91 4.84 1.75
CA SER A 64 -5.95 4.12 0.89
C SER A 64 -6.61 3.12 -0.06
N LEU A 65 -7.79 2.58 0.29
CA LEU A 65 -8.57 1.70 -0.59
C LEU A 65 -9.29 2.48 -1.71
N ARG A 66 -9.68 3.74 -1.45
CA ARG A 66 -10.35 4.59 -2.45
C ARG A 66 -9.36 5.20 -3.46
N ARG A 67 -8.16 5.57 -3.01
CA ARG A 67 -7.12 6.20 -3.87
C ARG A 67 -6.46 5.18 -4.81
N SER A 68 -6.18 3.97 -4.28
CA SER A 68 -5.61 2.86 -5.05
C SER A 68 -6.45 2.49 -6.29
N ARG A 69 -7.79 2.55 -6.24
CA ARG A 69 -8.62 2.27 -7.42
C ARG A 69 -8.55 3.34 -8.51
N ARG A 70 -8.23 4.59 -8.17
CA ARG A 70 -8.05 5.68 -9.15
C ARG A 70 -6.65 5.65 -9.77
N GLU A 71 -5.63 5.35 -8.98
CA GLU A 71 -4.24 5.23 -9.47
C GLU A 71 -4.05 4.00 -10.36
N VAL A 72 -4.61 2.85 -9.97
CA VAL A 72 -4.55 1.62 -10.80
C VAL A 72 -5.20 1.83 -12.18
N ARG A 73 -6.27 2.62 -12.27
CA ARG A 73 -6.90 2.95 -13.57
C ARG A 73 -6.08 3.94 -14.41
N ARG A 74 -5.28 4.79 -13.78
CA ARG A 74 -4.38 5.73 -14.49
C ARG A 74 -3.14 5.01 -14.99
N GLU A 75 -2.55 4.15 -14.17
CA GLU A 75 -1.41 3.31 -14.55
C GLU A 75 -1.77 2.30 -15.64
N ALA A 76 -2.94 1.64 -15.55
CA ALA A 76 -3.39 0.71 -16.60
C ALA A 76 -3.54 1.39 -17.97
N LYS A 77 -4.04 2.63 -18.01
CA LYS A 77 -4.14 3.41 -19.26
C LYS A 77 -2.76 3.81 -19.80
N ALA A 78 -1.83 4.15 -18.91
CA ALA A 78 -0.47 4.49 -19.31
C ALA A 78 0.26 3.29 -19.93
N ILE A 79 0.06 2.08 -19.38
CA ILE A 79 0.62 0.84 -19.94
C ILE A 79 0.08 0.58 -21.36
N THR A 80 -1.24 0.66 -21.57
CA THR A 80 -1.80 0.43 -22.91
C THR A 80 -1.32 1.43 -23.95
N VAL A 81 -1.15 2.71 -23.57
CA VAL A 81 -0.61 3.73 -24.49
C VAL A 81 0.86 3.45 -24.83
N LEU A 82 1.66 3.04 -23.84
CA LEU A 82 3.07 2.67 -24.07
C LEU A 82 3.20 1.40 -24.93
N GLU A 83 2.31 0.43 -24.76
CA GLU A 83 2.24 -0.77 -25.62
C GLU A 83 1.87 -0.40 -27.06
N GLU A 84 0.92 0.51 -27.27
CA GLU A 84 0.57 1.02 -28.60
C GLU A 84 1.73 1.80 -29.24
N GLU A 85 2.45 2.64 -28.49
CA GLU A 85 3.61 3.37 -29.00
C GLU A 85 4.77 2.44 -29.37
N THR A 86 5.05 1.43 -28.55
CA THR A 86 6.08 0.42 -28.86
C THR A 86 5.71 -0.43 -30.07
N ALA A 87 4.44 -0.83 -30.20
CA ALA A 87 3.94 -1.53 -31.38
C ALA A 87 4.01 -0.66 -32.64
N ARG A 88 3.66 0.64 -32.53
CA ARG A 88 3.71 1.59 -33.63
C ARG A 88 5.14 1.85 -34.10
N LEU A 89 6.08 2.05 -33.17
CA LEU A 89 7.49 2.24 -33.46
C LEU A 89 8.12 0.96 -34.03
N GLY A 90 7.83 -0.20 -33.47
CA GLY A 90 8.24 -1.51 -34.02
C GLY A 90 7.72 -1.72 -35.44
N GLY A 91 6.45 -1.39 -35.68
CA GLY A 91 5.83 -1.43 -37.00
C GLY A 91 6.47 -0.45 -37.99
N HIS A 92 6.89 0.75 -37.56
CA HIS A 92 7.64 1.70 -38.42
C HIS A 92 9.05 1.20 -38.76
N LEU A 93 9.65 0.35 -37.91
CA LEU A 93 10.92 -0.31 -38.22
C LEU A 93 10.76 -1.49 -39.18
N GLU A 94 9.58 -2.13 -39.22
CA GLU A 94 9.25 -3.20 -40.18
C GLU A 94 8.73 -2.67 -41.52
N THR A 95 7.91 -1.61 -41.49
CA THR A 95 7.32 -0.95 -42.67
C THR A 95 8.21 0.14 -43.26
N ALA A 96 9.44 0.33 -42.77
CA ALA A 96 10.44 1.12 -43.46
C ALA A 96 11.09 0.28 -44.57
N PRO A 97 10.64 0.35 -45.84
CA PRO A 97 11.45 -0.11 -46.94
C PRO A 97 12.71 0.77 -47.00
N ALA A 98 13.87 0.12 -47.00
CA ALA A 98 15.16 0.69 -47.40
C ALA A 98 16.10 1.35 -46.36
N SER A 99 15.91 1.23 -45.04
CA SER A 99 16.97 1.62 -44.08
C SER A 99 17.84 0.45 -43.59
N ARG A 100 17.28 -0.77 -43.49
CA ARG A 100 18.04 -1.99 -43.13
C ARG A 100 19.09 -2.38 -44.18
N SER A 101 18.83 -2.15 -45.46
CA SER A 101 19.79 -2.47 -46.54
C SER A 101 20.89 -1.42 -46.69
N PHE A 102 20.62 -0.16 -46.38
CA PHE A 102 21.63 0.91 -46.42
C PHE A 102 22.65 0.80 -45.29
N PHE A 103 22.21 0.44 -44.08
CA PHE A 103 23.12 0.30 -42.94
C PHE A 103 24.00 -0.95 -43.05
N ARG A 104 23.44 -2.08 -43.53
CA ARG A 104 24.20 -3.33 -43.73
C ARG A 104 25.20 -3.23 -44.89
N ARG A 105 24.91 -2.46 -45.94
CA ARG A 105 25.83 -2.24 -47.07
C ARG A 105 26.95 -1.25 -46.73
N ARG A 106 26.77 -0.37 -45.74
CA ARG A 106 27.81 0.56 -45.27
C ARG A 106 28.82 -0.05 -44.31
N LEU A 107 28.45 -1.09 -43.57
CA LEU A 107 29.35 -1.79 -42.64
C LEU A 107 30.23 -2.86 -43.32
N PHE A 108 29.82 -3.40 -44.48
CA PHE A 108 30.56 -4.48 -45.17
C PHE A 108 31.16 -4.08 -46.54
N GLY A 109 31.20 -2.78 -46.86
CA GLY A 109 31.55 -2.27 -48.19
C GLY A 109 32.93 -1.63 -48.35
N ARG A 110 33.91 -1.89 -47.48
CA ARG A 110 35.29 -1.39 -47.70
C ARG A 110 36.35 -2.29 -47.06
N LYS A 111 36.88 -3.23 -47.84
CA LYS A 111 38.33 -3.56 -47.98
C LYS A 111 38.50 -4.90 -48.75
N GLY A 112 38.50 -4.81 -50.08
CA GLY A 112 39.59 -5.34 -50.91
C GLY A 112 40.30 -4.11 -51.50
N PRO A 113 41.58 -4.16 -51.93
CA PRO A 113 42.28 -5.29 -52.53
C PRO A 113 43.14 -6.11 -51.57
#